data_AF-A0A1E1WA28-F1
#
_entry.id   AF-A0A1E1WA28-F1
#
_cell.length_a   1.000
_cell.length_b   1.000
_cell.length_c   1.000
_cell.angle_alpha   90.00
_cell.angle_beta   90.00
_cell.angle_gamma   90.00
#
_symmetry.space_group_name_H-M   'P 1'
#
loop_
_entity.id
_entity.type
_entity.pdbx_description
1 polymer ?
#
loop_
_entity_poly.entity_id
_entity_poly.type
_entity_poly.pdbx_seq_one_letter_code
_entity_poly.pdbx_strand_id
1 'polypeptide(L)'
;PAARCLWRPGAMPPDHELYYGFTRFAMELNEMEPGLRELLPHTDTRLRPDQRALEEGDVEAAEQFKHELEQAQRERRRDSTDHSACWFRKSVEGGEEMWMFTGEYWKAREAGFSHHAAPRIW
;
A
#
# COMPACT_ATOMS: atom_id res chain seq x y z
N PRO A 1 46.24 -2.62 1.58
CA PRO A 1 44.95 -3.32 1.45
C PRO A 1 43.97 -2.52 0.58
N ALA A 2 43.48 -3.09 -0.53
CA ALA A 2 42.46 -2.43 -1.35
C ALA A 2 41.07 -2.59 -0.72
N ALA A 3 40.29 -1.51 -0.67
CA ALA A 3 38.94 -1.54 -0.13
C ALA A 3 38.03 -2.45 -0.98
N ARG A 4 37.25 -3.33 -0.34
CA ARG A 4 36.25 -4.19 -0.99
C ARG A 4 34.87 -3.52 -0.94
N CYS A 5 34.29 -3.26 -2.11
CA CYS A 5 32.92 -2.77 -2.21
C CYS A 5 31.93 -3.87 -1.76
N LEU A 6 31.02 -3.53 -0.82
CA LEU A 6 29.99 -4.47 -0.32
C LEU A 6 28.66 -4.34 -1.06
N TRP A 7 28.34 -3.14 -1.54
CA TRP A 7 27.07 -2.84 -2.22
C TRP A 7 27.23 -1.64 -3.16
N ARG A 8 26.44 -1.65 -4.23
CA ARG A 8 26.24 -0.52 -5.14
C ARG A 8 24.76 -0.42 -5.49
N PRO A 9 24.23 0.79 -5.70
CA PRO A 9 22.88 0.95 -6.20
C PRO A 9 22.75 0.38 -7.62
N GLY A 10 21.54 -0.07 -7.96
CA GLY A 10 21.20 -0.37 -9.35
C GLY A 10 21.22 0.89 -10.20
N ALA A 11 21.38 0.72 -11.52
CA ALA A 11 21.26 1.83 -12.46
C ALA A 11 19.83 2.36 -12.48
N MET A 12 19.68 3.68 -12.62
CA MET A 12 18.37 4.30 -12.78
C MET A 12 17.77 3.94 -14.15
N PRO A 13 16.44 3.74 -14.23
CA PRO A 13 15.76 3.61 -15.52
C PRO A 13 16.00 4.85 -16.41
N PRO A 14 15.97 4.68 -17.74
CA PRO A 14 15.87 5.82 -18.64
C PRO A 14 14.69 6.72 -18.26
N ASP A 15 14.85 8.03 -18.46
CA ASP A 15 13.80 9.04 -18.22
C ASP A 15 13.21 9.06 -16.81
N HIS A 16 13.89 8.50 -15.80
CA HIS A 16 13.40 8.46 -14.42
C HIS A 16 13.01 9.84 -13.89
N GLU A 17 13.63 10.92 -14.37
CA GLU A 17 13.30 12.31 -14.01
C GLU A 17 11.87 12.71 -14.39
N LEU A 18 11.31 12.14 -15.46
CA LEU A 18 9.92 12.34 -15.86
C LEU A 18 8.94 11.56 -14.95
N TYR A 19 9.43 10.54 -14.26
CA TYR A 19 8.64 9.64 -13.42
C TYR A 19 9.09 9.74 -11.96
N TYR A 20 9.07 10.97 -11.43
CA TYR A 20 9.34 11.30 -10.03
C TYR A 20 10.73 10.87 -9.50
N GLY A 21 11.68 10.60 -10.37
CA GLY A 21 13.00 10.09 -10.00
C GLY A 21 12.96 8.65 -9.49
N PHE A 22 11.95 7.86 -9.88
CA PHE A 22 11.80 6.50 -9.36
C PHE A 22 12.87 5.53 -9.85
N THR A 23 13.31 4.66 -8.93
CA THR A 23 14.08 3.47 -9.28
C THR A 23 13.19 2.48 -10.01
N ARG A 24 13.78 1.51 -10.71
CA ARG A 24 13.02 0.40 -11.32
C ARG A 24 12.14 -0.31 -10.28
N PHE A 25 12.69 -0.58 -9.10
CA PHE A 25 11.95 -1.21 -8.01
C PHE A 25 10.72 -0.37 -7.60
N ALA A 26 10.87 0.95 -7.48
CA ALA A 26 9.76 1.83 -7.12
C ALA A 26 8.66 1.88 -8.20
N MET A 27 9.04 1.86 -9.48
CA MET A 27 8.08 1.80 -10.59
C MET A 27 7.23 0.51 -10.55
N GLU A 28 7.84 -0.61 -10.19
CA GLU A 28 7.18 -1.93 -10.14
C GLU A 28 6.26 -2.10 -8.91
N LEU A 29 6.37 -1.24 -7.87
CA LEU A 29 5.59 -1.40 -6.63
C LEU A 29 4.08 -1.32 -6.85
N ASN A 30 3.61 -0.42 -7.71
CA ASN A 30 2.19 -0.17 -7.95
C ASN A 30 1.66 -0.80 -9.24
N GLU A 31 2.46 -1.64 -9.91
CA GLU A 31 2.04 -2.36 -11.11
C GLU A 31 0.92 -3.36 -10.77
N MET A 32 -0.11 -3.40 -11.61
CA MET A 32 -1.21 -4.35 -11.51
C MET A 32 -1.08 -5.41 -12.61
N GLU A 33 -0.42 -6.51 -12.29
CA GLU A 33 -0.27 -7.62 -13.22
C GLU A 33 -1.61 -8.33 -13.51
N PRO A 34 -1.80 -8.91 -14.71
CA PRO A 34 -2.96 -9.73 -15.02
C PRO A 34 -3.15 -10.88 -14.01
N GLY A 35 -4.35 -11.01 -13.44
CA GLY A 35 -4.65 -12.04 -12.43
C GLY A 35 -4.26 -11.68 -10.99
N LEU A 36 -3.53 -10.57 -10.77
CA LEU A 36 -3.16 -10.14 -9.42
C LEU A 36 -4.36 -9.59 -8.65
N ARG A 37 -5.27 -8.87 -9.33
CA ARG A 37 -6.43 -8.20 -8.71
C ARG A 37 -7.31 -9.17 -7.93
N GLU A 38 -7.49 -10.38 -8.42
CA GLU A 38 -8.28 -11.47 -7.83
C GLU A 38 -7.64 -12.05 -6.56
N LEU A 39 -6.34 -11.80 -6.36
CA LEU A 39 -5.52 -12.30 -5.25
C LEU A 39 -5.19 -11.22 -4.22
N LEU A 40 -5.75 -10.02 -4.35
CA LEU A 40 -5.52 -8.89 -3.45
C LEU A 40 -6.74 -8.64 -2.57
N PRO A 41 -6.55 -8.21 -1.31
CA PRO A 41 -7.66 -7.68 -0.53
C PRO A 41 -8.10 -6.35 -1.14
N HIS A 42 -9.35 -5.95 -0.93
CA HIS A 42 -9.86 -4.66 -1.42
C HIS A 42 -9.12 -3.44 -0.84
N THR A 43 -8.30 -3.64 0.20
CA THR A 43 -7.48 -2.60 0.85
C THR A 43 -6.09 -2.45 0.26
N ASP A 44 -5.69 -3.25 -0.75
CA ASP A 44 -4.37 -3.12 -1.38
C ASP A 44 -4.24 -1.76 -2.08
N THR A 45 -3.10 -1.09 -1.90
CA THR A 45 -2.86 0.25 -2.45
C THR A 45 -2.95 0.30 -3.97
N ARG A 46 -2.67 -0.79 -4.68
CA ARG A 46 -2.81 -0.84 -6.15
C ARG A 46 -4.24 -0.62 -6.64
N LEU A 47 -5.22 -0.77 -5.75
CA LEU A 47 -6.64 -0.56 -6.01
C LEU A 47 -7.12 0.85 -5.66
N ARG A 48 -6.24 1.72 -5.15
CA ARG A 48 -6.57 3.09 -4.73
C ARG A 48 -6.78 3.99 -5.97
N PRO A 49 -7.99 4.55 -6.17
CA PRO A 49 -8.36 5.15 -7.45
C PRO A 49 -7.65 6.48 -7.74
N ASP A 50 -7.39 7.31 -6.72
CA ASP A 50 -6.66 8.58 -6.86
C ASP A 50 -5.21 8.38 -7.32
N GLN A 51 -4.52 7.39 -6.73
CA GLN A 51 -3.15 7.06 -7.10
C GLN A 51 -3.07 6.49 -8.53
N ARG A 52 -4.03 5.64 -8.92
CA ARG A 52 -4.10 5.12 -10.30
C ARG A 52 -4.34 6.24 -11.31
N ALA A 53 -5.29 7.14 -11.04
CA ALA A 53 -5.58 8.28 -11.92
C ALA A 53 -4.35 9.18 -12.10
N LEU A 54 -3.59 9.43 -11.02
CA LEU A 54 -2.35 10.20 -11.10
C LEU A 54 -1.29 9.51 -11.96
N GLU A 55 -1.11 8.19 -11.80
CA GLU A 55 -0.18 7.40 -12.61
C GLU A 55 -0.55 7.38 -14.10
N GLU A 56 -1.84 7.48 -14.43
CA GLU A 56 -2.36 7.56 -15.81
C GLU A 56 -2.35 9.00 -16.37
N GLY A 57 -1.95 9.99 -15.56
CA GLY A 57 -1.86 11.39 -15.95
C GLY A 57 -3.16 12.20 -15.81
N ASP A 58 -4.23 11.61 -15.27
CA ASP A 58 -5.49 12.29 -15.00
C ASP A 58 -5.46 12.98 -13.63
N VAL A 59 -4.87 14.19 -13.61
CA VAL A 59 -4.69 14.99 -12.39
C VAL A 59 -6.04 15.46 -11.81
N GLU A 60 -7.03 15.73 -12.66
CA GLU A 60 -8.36 16.19 -12.21
C GLU A 60 -9.09 15.06 -11.47
N ALA A 61 -9.14 13.86 -12.07
CA ALA A 61 -9.75 12.70 -11.42
C ALA A 61 -8.98 12.30 -10.15
N ALA A 62 -7.65 12.38 -10.15
CA ALA A 62 -6.83 12.09 -8.98
C ALA A 62 -7.18 12.98 -7.79
N GLU A 63 -7.31 14.30 -7.99
CA GLU A 63 -7.65 15.23 -6.92
C GLU A 63 -9.08 15.02 -6.42
N GLN A 64 -10.04 14.73 -7.31
CA GLN A 64 -11.40 14.41 -6.92
C GLN A 64 -11.47 13.13 -6.06
N PHE A 65 -10.89 12.03 -6.53
CA PHE A 65 -10.88 10.77 -5.77
C PHE A 65 -10.15 10.92 -4.44
N LYS A 66 -9.04 11.67 -4.39
CA LYS A 66 -8.33 11.95 -3.15
C LYS A 66 -9.24 12.66 -2.15
N HIS A 67 -9.98 13.67 -2.61
CA HIS A 67 -10.92 14.39 -1.76
C HIS A 67 -11.99 13.47 -1.17
N GLU A 68 -12.62 12.64 -2.00
CA GLU A 68 -13.64 11.66 -1.59
C GLU A 68 -13.08 10.65 -0.56
N LEU A 69 -11.88 10.11 -0.80
CA LEU A 69 -11.21 9.17 0.09
C LEU A 69 -10.94 9.78 1.47
N GLU A 70 -10.39 10.99 1.50
CA GLU A 70 -10.08 11.67 2.76
C GLU A 70 -11.36 12.07 3.51
N GLN A 71 -12.41 12.51 2.81
CA GLN A 71 -13.71 12.78 3.43
C GLN A 71 -14.30 11.53 4.06
N ALA A 72 -14.37 10.41 3.32
CA ALA A 72 -14.87 9.14 3.83
C ALA A 72 -14.06 8.64 5.04
N GLN A 73 -12.74 8.86 5.05
CA GLN A 73 -11.91 8.54 6.21
C GLN A 73 -12.22 9.43 7.42
N ARG A 74 -12.43 10.74 7.22
CA ARG A 74 -12.79 11.68 8.29
C ARG A 74 -14.14 11.35 8.91
N GLU A 75 -15.12 10.98 8.09
CA GLU A 75 -16.46 10.55 8.53
C GLU A 75 -16.38 9.27 9.36
N ARG A 76 -15.71 8.23 8.86
CA ARG A 76 -15.50 6.98 9.61
C ARG A 76 -14.85 7.21 10.98
N ARG A 77 -13.87 8.12 11.06
CA ARG A 77 -13.20 8.48 12.33
C ARG A 77 -14.08 9.28 13.28
N ARG A 78 -15.04 10.04 12.75
CA ARG A 78 -16.02 10.78 13.57
C ARG A 78 -17.03 9.82 14.20
N ASP A 79 -17.47 8.84 13.43
CA ASP A 79 -18.54 7.92 13.82
C ASP A 79 -18.03 6.73 14.65
N SER A 80 -16.77 6.31 14.46
CA SER A 80 -16.12 5.30 15.26
C SER A 80 -14.64 5.64 15.50
N THR A 81 -14.25 5.66 16.76
CA THR A 81 -12.84 5.76 17.16
C THR A 81 -12.16 4.39 17.28
N ASP A 82 -12.94 3.30 17.26
CA ASP A 82 -12.42 1.95 17.42
C ASP A 82 -11.92 1.43 16.06
N HIS A 83 -10.60 1.49 15.87
CA HIS A 83 -9.90 0.94 14.72
C HIS A 83 -8.95 -0.15 15.18
N SER A 84 -9.16 -1.36 14.68
CA SER A 84 -8.24 -2.48 14.84
C SER A 84 -7.58 -2.80 13.50
N ALA A 85 -6.24 -2.93 13.50
CA ALA A 85 -5.52 -3.39 12.32
C ALA A 85 -5.80 -4.88 12.09
N CYS A 86 -6.07 -5.26 10.84
CA CYS A 86 -6.50 -6.64 10.53
C CYS A 86 -5.34 -7.65 10.52
N TRP A 87 -4.14 -7.21 10.16
CA TRP A 87 -2.98 -8.09 9.92
C TRP A 87 -1.89 -7.98 10.98
N PHE A 88 -1.99 -6.97 11.84
CA PHE A 88 -1.00 -6.65 12.86
C PHE A 88 -1.69 -6.46 14.20
N ARG A 89 -1.00 -6.80 15.28
CA ARG A 89 -1.43 -6.53 16.65
C ARG A 89 -0.42 -5.66 17.37
N LYS A 90 -0.91 -4.76 18.23
CA LYS A 90 -0.04 -4.00 19.13
C LYS A 90 0.53 -4.93 20.20
N SER A 91 1.83 -4.81 20.47
CA SER A 91 2.56 -5.48 21.55
C SER A 91 3.38 -4.43 22.30
N VAL A 92 3.60 -4.64 23.59
CA VAL A 92 4.53 -3.81 24.38
C VAL A 92 5.62 -4.73 24.91
N GLU A 93 6.81 -4.63 24.33
CA GLU A 93 7.99 -5.41 24.74
C GLU A 93 9.09 -4.44 25.19
N GLY A 94 9.67 -4.66 26.37
CA GLY A 94 10.71 -3.77 26.91
C GLY A 94 10.25 -2.34 27.22
N GLY A 95 8.94 -2.07 27.25
CA GLY A 95 8.39 -0.73 27.44
C GLY A 95 8.18 0.07 26.15
N GLU A 96 8.51 -0.50 24.99
CA GLU A 96 8.25 0.11 23.68
C GLU A 96 7.04 -0.53 22.99
N GLU A 97 6.20 0.30 22.38
CA GLU A 97 5.06 -0.16 21.59
C GLU A 97 5.53 -0.61 20.20
N MET A 98 5.16 -1.83 19.82
CA MET A 98 5.53 -2.45 18.55
C MET A 98 4.29 -3.04 17.86
N TRP A 99 4.32 -3.11 16.53
CA TRP A 99 3.32 -3.83 15.75
C TRP A 99 3.86 -5.17 15.28
N MET A 100 3.20 -6.24 15.70
CA MET A 100 3.59 -7.61 15.36
C MET A 100 2.68 -8.16 14.29
N PHE A 101 3.27 -8.67 13.20
CA PHE A 101 2.52 -9.38 12.16
C PHE A 101 1.85 -10.62 12.76
N THR A 102 0.57 -10.81 12.44
CA THR A 102 -0.24 -11.89 13.01
C THR A 102 -0.09 -13.22 12.27
N GLY A 103 0.43 -13.21 11.02
CA GLY A 103 0.43 -14.38 10.15
C GLY A 103 -0.87 -14.60 9.37
N GLU A 104 -1.93 -13.83 9.66
CA GLU A 104 -3.27 -14.09 9.12
C GLU A 104 -3.46 -13.63 7.67
N TYR A 105 -2.65 -12.66 7.20
CA TYR A 105 -2.77 -12.16 5.83
C TYR A 105 -2.62 -13.26 4.77
N TRP A 106 -1.59 -14.11 4.90
CA TRP A 106 -1.31 -15.14 3.91
C TRP A 106 -2.35 -16.27 3.94
N LYS A 107 -2.84 -16.64 5.12
CA LYS A 107 -3.96 -17.58 5.27
C LYS A 107 -5.23 -17.04 4.62
N ALA A 108 -5.52 -15.75 4.83
CA ALA A 108 -6.66 -15.09 4.19
C ALA A 108 -6.50 -15.02 2.67
N ARG A 109 -5.28 -14.78 2.16
CA ARG A 109 -4.99 -14.80 0.73
C ARG A 109 -5.22 -16.18 0.10
N GLU A 110 -4.75 -17.24 0.75
CA GLU A 110 -5.00 -18.63 0.31
C GLU A 110 -6.50 -18.97 0.29
N ALA A 111 -7.27 -18.40 1.23
CA ALA A 111 -8.73 -18.52 1.29
C ALA A 111 -9.48 -17.50 0.38
N GLY A 112 -8.78 -16.74 -0.46
CA GLY A 112 -9.36 -15.76 -1.38
C GLY A 112 -10.03 -14.57 -0.71
N PHE A 113 -9.60 -14.20 0.51
CA PHE A 113 -10.17 -13.12 1.32
C PHE A 113 -11.68 -13.25 1.61
N SER A 114 -12.23 -14.46 1.51
CA SER A 114 -13.66 -14.76 1.70
C SER A 114 -14.25 -14.35 3.06
N HIS A 115 -13.43 -14.31 4.11
CA HIS A 115 -13.82 -13.88 5.47
C HIS A 115 -13.17 -12.54 5.89
N HIS A 116 -12.74 -11.75 4.91
CA HIS A 116 -11.98 -10.55 5.16
C HIS A 116 -12.82 -9.46 5.85
N ALA A 117 -12.54 -9.25 7.14
CA ALA A 117 -13.25 -8.30 7.99
C ALA A 117 -12.81 -6.84 7.81
N ALA A 118 -11.80 -6.55 6.97
CA ALA A 118 -11.37 -5.17 6.85
C ALA A 118 -12.48 -4.33 6.22
N PRO A 119 -12.79 -3.15 6.77
CA PRO A 119 -13.84 -2.30 6.23
C PRO A 119 -13.51 -1.92 4.79
N ARG A 120 -14.53 -1.73 3.98
CA ARG A 120 -14.36 -1.12 2.66
C ARG A 120 -13.96 0.34 2.87
N ILE A 121 -12.73 0.67 2.47
CA ILE A 121 -12.12 1.98 2.74
C ILE A 121 -12.25 2.96 1.57
N TRP A 122 -12.76 2.48 0.42
CA TRP A 122 -13.20 3.19 -0.77
C TRP A 122 -14.20 2.37 -1.60
#